data_AF-A0A3D1LKJ7-F1
#
_entry.id   AF-A0A3D1LKJ7-F1
#
_cell.length_a   1.000
_cell.length_b   1.000
_cell.length_c   1.000
_cell.angle_alpha   90.00
_cell.angle_beta   90.00
_cell.angle_gamma   90.00
#
_symmetry.space_group_name_H-M   'P 1'
#
loop_
_entity.id
_entity.type
_entity.pdbx_description
1 polymer ?
#
loop_
_entity_poly.entity_id
_entity_poly.type
_entity_poly.pdbx_seq_one_letter_code
_entity_poly.pdbx_strand_id
1 'polypeptide(L)'
;MLKKTLIVLNGFIHDFASGIWLAAIVTIVLLHRTHLRETELTNALNEIERQFFWGSISAMVVIMATGAGRTFTYVENWYGENAEQVRRRMLIIKHMLLFTCFGAGYLWVWAMVFHG
;
A
#
# COMPACT_ATOMS: atom_id res chain seq x y z
N MET A 1 16.37 21.54 12.55
CA MET A 1 15.15 21.71 11.72
C MET A 1 15.03 20.62 10.64
N LEU A 2 16.09 20.37 9.85
CA LEU A 2 16.13 19.37 8.78
C LEU A 2 15.58 17.97 9.17
N LYS A 3 15.99 17.42 10.33
CA LYS A 3 15.53 16.11 10.82
C LYS A 3 14.01 16.03 11.00
N LYS A 4 13.37 17.09 11.52
CA LYS A 4 11.90 17.14 11.71
C LYS A 4 11.19 17.18 10.35
N THR A 5 11.71 17.97 9.40
CA THR A 5 11.18 18.04 8.04
C THR A 5 11.23 16.68 7.34
N LEU A 6 12.34 15.95 7.45
CA LEU A 6 12.48 14.61 6.86
C LEU A 6 11.50 13.59 7.46
N ILE A 7 11.26 13.67 8.78
CA ILE A 7 10.26 12.81 9.45
C ILE A 7 8.85 13.07 8.90
N VAL A 8 8.47 14.35 8.76
CA VAL A 8 7.16 14.74 8.21
C VAL A 8 7.04 14.33 6.75
N LEU A 9 8.07 14.58 5.93
CA LEU A 9 8.07 14.22 4.52
C LEU A 9 7.98 12.72 4.30
N ASN A 10 8.77 11.93 5.04
CA ASN A 10 8.68 10.46 5.00
C ASN A 10 7.26 10.00 5.36
N GLY A 11 6.64 10.66 6.33
CA GLY A 11 5.27 10.34 6.70
C GLY A 11 4.25 10.65 5.60
N PHE A 12 4.38 11.83 4.98
CA PHE A 12 3.55 12.22 3.85
C PHE A 12 3.68 11.25 2.67
N ILE A 13 4.91 10.90 2.28
CA ILE A 13 5.16 9.97 1.16
C ILE A 13 4.56 8.59 1.46
N HIS A 14 4.72 8.08 2.68
CA HIS A 14 4.13 6.80 3.09
C HIS A 14 2.61 6.80 2.95
N ASP A 15 1.95 7.83 3.48
CA ASP A 15 0.49 7.92 3.51
C ASP A 15 -0.06 8.19 2.10
N PHE A 16 0.64 9.01 1.29
CA PHE A 16 0.31 9.25 -0.11
C PHE A 16 0.44 7.99 -0.98
N ALA A 17 1.54 7.24 -0.83
CA ALA A 17 1.73 5.96 -1.53
C ALA A 17 0.65 4.94 -1.14
N SER A 18 0.22 4.93 0.13
CA SER A 18 -0.91 4.11 0.59
C SER A 18 -2.22 4.48 -0.12
N GLY A 19 -2.46 5.78 -0.32
CA GLY A 19 -3.59 6.28 -1.12
C GLY A 19 -3.53 5.84 -2.58
N ILE A 20 -2.36 5.95 -3.21
CA ILE A 20 -2.13 5.48 -4.60
C ILE A 20 -2.41 3.98 -4.71
N TRP A 21 -1.89 3.17 -3.78
CA TRP A 21 -2.12 1.74 -3.79
C TRP A 21 -3.61 1.41 -3.74
N LEU A 22 -4.36 1.98 -2.80
CA LEU A 22 -5.79 1.71 -2.66
C LEU A 22 -6.57 2.18 -3.89
N ALA A 23 -6.25 3.36 -4.42
CA ALA A 23 -6.88 3.89 -5.62
C ALA A 23 -6.64 2.96 -6.82
N ALA A 24 -5.41 2.46 -6.99
CA ALA A 24 -5.08 1.52 -8.07
C ALA A 24 -5.88 0.21 -7.96
N ILE A 25 -6.02 -0.36 -6.77
CA ILE A 25 -6.84 -1.57 -6.54
C ILE A 25 -8.30 -1.31 -6.95
N VAL A 26 -8.88 -0.19 -6.52
CA VAL A 26 -10.27 0.18 -6.88
C VAL A 26 -10.40 0.39 -8.38
N THR A 27 -9.45 1.09 -9.00
CA THR A 27 -9.45 1.34 -10.44
C THR A 27 -9.38 0.04 -11.24
N ILE A 28 -8.53 -0.93 -10.86
CA ILE A 28 -8.47 -2.25 -11.50
C ILE A 28 -9.85 -2.92 -11.47
N VAL A 29 -10.52 -2.92 -10.31
CA VAL A 29 -11.87 -3.52 -10.18
C VAL A 29 -12.88 -2.83 -11.11
N LEU A 30 -12.83 -1.50 -11.24
CA LEU A 30 -13.72 -0.74 -12.11
C LEU A 30 -13.44 -1.00 -13.60
N LEU A 31 -12.17 -1.07 -13.99
CA LEU A 31 -11.76 -1.39 -15.37
C LEU A 31 -12.19 -2.80 -15.74
N HIS A 32 -11.96 -3.77 -14.85
CA HIS A 32 -12.34 -5.16 -15.05
C HIS A 32 -13.84 -5.31 -15.28
N ARG A 33 -14.66 -4.63 -14.48
CA ARG A 33 -16.12 -4.60 -14.67
C ARG A 33 -16.55 -3.95 -15.98
N THR A 34 -15.79 -2.97 -16.47
CA THR A 34 -16.06 -2.28 -17.73
C THR A 34 -15.73 -3.17 -18.93
N HIS A 35 -14.61 -3.90 -18.89
CA HIS A 35 -14.23 -4.78 -20.00
C HIS A 35 -15.25 -5.90 -20.22
N LEU A 36 -15.94 -6.34 -19.16
CA LEU A 36 -16.96 -7.41 -19.25
C LEU A 36 -18.22 -6.96 -19.98
N ARG A 37 -18.39 -5.64 -20.15
CA ARG A 37 -19.54 -5.03 -20.82
C ARG A 37 -19.20 -4.58 -22.24
N GLU A 38 -17.98 -4.08 -22.45
CA GLU A 38 -17.54 -3.46 -23.70
C GLU A 38 -16.42 -4.28 -24.36
N THR A 39 -16.81 -5.30 -25.13
CA THR A 39 -15.88 -6.27 -25.74
C THR A 39 -14.93 -5.65 -26.77
N GLU A 40 -15.31 -4.52 -27.38
CA GLU A 40 -14.47 -3.80 -28.34
C GLU A 40 -13.24 -3.14 -27.68
N LEU A 41 -13.32 -2.83 -26.38
CA LEU A 41 -12.28 -2.14 -25.63
C LEU A 41 -11.45 -3.07 -24.75
N THR A 42 -11.79 -4.36 -24.67
CA THR A 42 -11.19 -5.32 -23.74
C THR A 42 -9.66 -5.32 -23.78
N ASN A 43 -9.06 -5.34 -24.97
CA ASN A 43 -7.60 -5.37 -25.10
C ASN A 43 -6.92 -4.13 -24.52
N ALA A 44 -7.48 -2.94 -24.77
CA ALA A 44 -6.95 -1.69 -24.25
C ALA A 44 -7.13 -1.60 -22.73
N LEU A 45 -8.28 -2.01 -22.21
CA LEU A 45 -8.57 -2.02 -20.77
C LEU A 45 -7.68 -3.01 -20.02
N ASN A 46 -7.42 -4.19 -20.58
CA ASN A 46 -6.53 -5.19 -19.98
C ASN A 46 -5.08 -4.70 -19.86
N GLU A 47 -4.59 -3.95 -20.85
CA GLU A 47 -3.27 -3.33 -20.77
C GLU A 47 -3.21 -2.26 -19.67
N ILE A 48 -4.25 -1.42 -19.56
CA ILE A 48 -4.35 -0.41 -18.50
C ILE A 48 -4.43 -1.08 -17.11
N GLU A 49 -5.20 -2.16 -16.96
CA GLU A 49 -5.29 -2.94 -15.72
C GLU A 49 -3.90 -3.43 -15.26
N ARG A 50 -3.08 -3.94 -16.20
CA ARG A 50 -1.71 -4.37 -15.91
C ARG A 50 -0.81 -3.21 -15.49
N GLN A 51 -0.95 -2.05 -16.11
CA GLN A 51 -0.20 -0.85 -15.73
C GLN A 51 -0.57 -0.38 -14.31
N PHE A 52 -1.86 -0.35 -13.97
CA PHE A 52 -2.29 -0.04 -12.60
C PHE A 52 -1.82 -1.09 -11.59
N PHE A 53 -1.79 -2.37 -11.97
CA PHE A 53 -1.26 -3.43 -11.11
C PHE A 53 0.21 -3.22 -10.78
N TRP A 54 1.07 -3.03 -11.79
CA TRP A 54 2.51 -2.76 -11.57
C TRP A 54 2.76 -1.41 -10.88
N GLY A 55 1.93 -0.40 -11.17
CA GLY A 55 1.93 0.87 -10.46
C GLY A 55 1.62 0.69 -8.96
N SER A 56 0.64 -0.14 -8.62
CA SER A 56 0.31 -0.46 -7.23
C SER A 56 1.45 -1.18 -6.51
N ILE A 57 2.16 -2.10 -7.18
CA ILE A 57 3.33 -2.79 -6.62
C ILE A 57 4.43 -1.77 -6.31
N SER A 58 4.66 -0.83 -7.22
CA SER A 58 5.63 0.24 -7.01
C SER A 58 5.24 1.09 -5.78
N ALA A 59 3.96 1.42 -5.63
CA ALA A 59 3.44 2.12 -4.45
C ALA A 59 3.66 1.29 -3.16
N MET A 60 3.39 -0.02 -3.19
CA MET A 60 3.65 -0.92 -2.06
C MET A 60 5.13 -0.91 -1.65
N VAL A 61 6.06 -0.99 -2.61
CA VAL A 61 7.50 -0.90 -2.33
C VAL A 61 7.85 0.42 -1.62
N VAL A 62 7.27 1.54 -2.07
CA VAL A 62 7.47 2.85 -1.41
C VAL A 62 6.91 2.86 0.01
N ILE A 63 5.71 2.31 0.24
CA ILE A 63 5.10 2.19 1.58
C ILE A 63 6.03 1.41 2.52
N MET A 64 6.59 0.30 2.04
CA MET A 64 7.47 -0.55 2.81
C MET A 64 8.80 0.13 3.13
N ALA A 65 9.43 0.77 2.14
CA ALA A 65 10.68 1.52 2.33
C ALA A 65 10.51 2.69 3.32
N THR A 66 9.45 3.48 3.16
CA THR A 66 9.15 4.62 4.05
C THR A 66 8.67 4.19 5.44
N GLY A 67 7.98 3.04 5.52
CA GLY A 67 7.56 2.40 6.77
C GLY A 67 8.75 1.89 7.59
N ALA A 68 9.73 1.24 6.95
CA ALA A 68 10.98 0.83 7.58
C ALA A 68 11.78 2.04 8.11
N GLY A 69 11.76 3.16 7.38
CA GLY A 69 12.33 4.43 7.85
C GLY A 69 11.71 4.93 9.16
N ARG A 70 10.39 4.74 9.35
CA ARG A 70 9.69 5.14 10.60
C ARG A 70 10.15 4.31 11.81
N THR A 71 10.51 3.03 11.65
CA THR A 71 10.97 2.18 12.77
C THR A 71 12.28 2.64 13.40
N PHE A 72 13.19 3.26 12.65
CA PHE A 72 14.49 3.73 13.16
C PHE A 72 14.45 5.10 13.84
N THR A 73 13.39 5.89 13.62
CA THR A 73 13.29 7.25 14.17
C THR A 73 12.65 7.33 15.55
N TYR A 74 12.08 6.24 16.08
CA TYR A 74 11.42 6.20 17.38
C TYR A 74 12.27 5.47 18.43
N VAL A 75 13.30 6.14 18.97
CA VAL A 75 14.22 5.55 19.97
C VAL A 75 14.29 6.37 21.25
N GLU A 76 13.26 7.16 21.59
CA GLU A 76 13.25 7.89 22.86
C GLU A 76 12.18 7.33 23.82
N ASN A 77 12.68 6.86 24.97
CA ASN A 77 12.02 6.08 26.01
C ASN A 77 11.05 6.94 26.86
N TRP A 78 10.10 7.61 26.21
CA TRP A 78 9.33 8.71 26.82
C TRP A 78 8.18 8.26 27.75
N TYR A 79 7.67 7.04 27.61
CA TYR A 79 6.43 6.59 28.29
C TYR A 79 6.59 5.43 29.29
N GLY A 80 7.82 4.97 29.58
CA GLY A 80 8.12 3.87 30.50
C GLY A 80 8.00 2.46 29.88
N GLU A 81 8.67 1.47 30.48
CA GLU A 81 8.84 0.11 29.90
C GLU A 81 7.52 -0.60 29.55
N ASN A 82 6.48 -0.46 30.38
CA ASN A 82 5.17 -1.07 30.14
C ASN A 82 4.47 -0.48 28.89
N ALA A 83 4.59 0.82 28.66
CA ALA A 83 4.01 1.46 27.49
C ALA A 83 4.74 1.06 26.20
N GLU A 84 6.04 0.76 26.28
CA GLU A 84 6.80 0.29 25.12
C GLU A 84 6.40 -1.12 24.69
N GLN A 85 6.17 -2.04 25.63
CA GLN A 85 5.70 -3.39 25.31
C GLN A 85 4.34 -3.37 24.61
N VAL A 86 3.39 -2.57 25.13
CA VAL A 86 2.07 -2.39 24.50
C VAL A 86 2.21 -1.78 23.11
N ARG A 87 3.05 -0.75 22.96
CA ARG A 87 3.29 -0.08 21.68
C ARG A 87 3.92 -1.01 20.64
N ARG A 88 4.92 -1.82 21.01
CA ARG A 88 5.53 -2.83 20.13
C ARG A 88 4.49 -3.88 19.70
N ARG A 89 3.68 -4.38 20.63
CA ARG A 89 2.61 -5.34 20.31
C ARG A 89 1.60 -4.75 19.34
N MET A 90 1.17 -3.51 19.56
CA MET A 90 0.26 -2.79 18.65
C MET A 90 0.89 -2.55 17.27
N LEU A 91 2.18 -2.23 17.20
CA LEU A 91 2.90 -2.11 15.92
C LEU A 91 2.91 -3.43 15.16
N ILE A 92 3.18 -4.55 15.82
CA ILE A 92 3.15 -5.88 15.19
C ILE A 92 1.74 -6.20 14.66
N ILE A 93 0.71 -6.00 15.49
CA ILE A 93 -0.69 -6.23 15.09
C ILE A 93 -1.05 -5.37 13.86
N LYS A 94 -0.67 -4.09 13.87
CA LYS A 94 -0.88 -3.19 12.74
C LYS A 94 -0.23 -3.74 11.46
N HIS A 95 1.03 -4.17 11.52
CA HIS A 95 1.70 -4.70 10.33
C HIS A 95 1.07 -5.99 9.85
N MET A 96 0.70 -6.91 10.74
CA MET A 96 0.01 -8.15 10.35
C MET A 96 -1.32 -7.86 9.65
N LEU A 97 -2.12 -6.93 10.18
CA LEU A 97 -3.37 -6.51 9.55
C LEU A 97 -3.10 -5.90 8.16
N LEU A 98 -2.15 -4.97 8.06
CA LEU A 98 -1.81 -4.32 6.79
C LEU A 98 -1.30 -5.33 5.76
N PHE A 99 -0.37 -6.22 6.13
CA PHE A 99 0.12 -7.28 5.24
C PHE A 99 -1.01 -8.19 4.76
N THR A 100 -1.96 -8.53 5.64
CA THR A 100 -3.13 -9.32 5.27
C THR A 100 -4.00 -8.57 4.28
N CYS A 101 -4.26 -7.28 4.50
CA CYS A 101 -5.01 -6.43 3.56
C CYS A 101 -4.30 -6.29 2.20
N PHE A 102 -2.98 -6.06 2.18
CA PHE A 102 -2.19 -6.01 0.96
C PHE A 102 -2.26 -7.35 0.21
N GLY A 103 -1.98 -8.46 0.90
CA GLY A 103 -2.01 -9.79 0.33
C GLY A 103 -3.37 -10.15 -0.23
N ALA A 104 -4.45 -9.94 0.54
CA ALA A 104 -5.81 -10.19 0.08
C ALA A 104 -6.19 -9.31 -1.11
N GLY A 105 -5.83 -8.02 -1.09
CA GLY A 105 -6.06 -7.11 -2.21
C GLY A 105 -5.38 -7.60 -3.49
N TYR A 106 -4.11 -8.00 -3.40
CA TYR A 106 -3.37 -8.54 -4.55
C TYR A 106 -3.91 -9.87 -5.04
N LEU A 107 -4.20 -10.82 -4.14
CA LEU A 107 -4.81 -12.10 -4.51
C LEU A 107 -6.13 -11.88 -5.24
N TRP A 108 -6.92 -10.89 -4.80
CA TRP A 108 -8.19 -10.58 -5.41
C TRP A 108 -8.04 -9.96 -6.81
N VAL A 109 -7.21 -8.94 -6.98
CA VAL A 109 -7.03 -8.30 -8.30
C VAL A 109 -6.18 -9.12 -9.25
N TRP A 110 -5.37 -10.08 -8.77
CA TRP A 110 -4.55 -10.93 -9.62
C TRP A 110 -5.37 -11.69 -10.67
N ALA A 111 -6.47 -12.31 -10.24
CA ALA A 111 -7.39 -13.02 -11.13
C ALA A 111 -8.09 -12.07 -12.13
N MET A 112 -8.23 -10.80 -11.78
CA MET A 112 -8.80 -9.78 -12.66
C MET A 112 -7.81 -9.29 -13.71
N VAL A 113 -6.54 -9.12 -13.36
CA VAL A 113 -5.53 -8.53 -14.26
C VAL A 113 -4.89 -9.58 -15.18
N PHE A 114 -4.69 -10.79 -14.68
CA PHE A 114 -4.00 -11.88 -15.37
C PHE A 114 -4.95 -13.00 -15.79
N HIS A 115 -6.16 -12.63 -16.20
CA HIS A 115 -7.04 -13.52 -16.95
C HIS A 115 -6.57 -13.59 -18.42
N GLY A 116 -6.76 -14.75 -19.04
CA GLY A 116 -6.43 -15.02 -20.44
C GLY A 116 -7.67 -15.34 -21.24
#